data_AF-A0A1Z2LBQ8-F1
#
_entry.id   AF-A0A1Z2LBQ8-F1
#
_cell.length_a   1.000
_cell.length_b   1.000
_cell.length_c   1.000
_cell.angle_alpha   90.00
_cell.angle_beta   90.00
_cell.angle_gamma   90.00
#
_symmetry.space_group_name_H-M   'P 1'
#
loop_
_entity.id
_entity.type
_entity.pdbx_description
1 polymer ?
#
loop_
_entity_poly.entity_id
_entity_poly.type
_entity_poly.pdbx_seq_one_letter_code
_entity_poly.pdbx_strand_id
1 'polypeptide(L)'
;MPRRVHQPLEDEEVNFVFRMSEGPVLAYFSGTWPKAIEACRAMDLVVGRIAEEYANLLTAVKIDITRCPEATKRYGVTGAPSVVLLKDGAVAARGAGAMTHTEVRDFLRAHI
;
A
#
# COMPACT_ATOMS: atom_id res chain seq x y z
N MET A 1 -13.24 -4.69 -9.71
CA MET A 1 -12.06 -4.48 -8.84
C MET A 1 -10.83 -4.64 -9.70
N PRO A 2 -9.84 -3.73 -9.64
CA PRO A 2 -8.60 -3.92 -10.37
C PRO A 2 -7.93 -5.19 -9.83
N ARG A 3 -7.83 -6.25 -10.67
CA ARG A 3 -7.36 -7.60 -10.31
C ARG A 3 -5.87 -7.65 -9.91
N ARG A 4 -5.25 -6.51 -9.62
CA ARG A 4 -3.80 -6.31 -9.49
C ARG A 4 -3.36 -5.78 -8.12
N VAL A 5 -4.31 -5.44 -7.24
CA VAL A 5 -4.02 -5.05 -5.86
C VAL A 5 -4.30 -6.25 -4.96
N HIS A 6 -3.26 -6.80 -4.34
CA HIS A 6 -3.43 -7.85 -3.35
C HIS A 6 -4.10 -7.27 -2.11
N GLN A 7 -5.10 -7.95 -1.57
CA GLN A 7 -5.79 -7.52 -0.36
C GLN A 7 -5.77 -8.61 0.71
N PRO A 8 -4.66 -8.74 1.45
CA PRO A 8 -4.56 -9.63 2.60
C PRO A 8 -5.67 -9.38 3.61
N LEU A 9 -6.17 -10.47 4.16
CA LEU A 9 -7.23 -10.54 5.15
C LEU A 9 -6.69 -10.64 6.58
N GLU A 10 -5.42 -10.99 6.72
CA GLU A 10 -4.69 -11.18 7.98
C GLU A 10 -3.19 -10.93 7.83
N ASP A 11 -2.49 -10.74 8.95
CA ASP A 11 -1.05 -10.44 8.98
C ASP A 11 -0.17 -11.54 8.35
N GLU A 12 -0.58 -12.80 8.43
CA GLU A 12 0.16 -13.93 7.85
C GLU A 12 0.20 -13.86 6.33
N GLU A 13 -0.91 -13.49 5.70
CA GLU A 13 -0.99 -13.25 4.27
C GLU A 13 -0.16 -12.03 3.84
N VAL A 14 -0.13 -10.94 4.64
CA VAL A 14 0.74 -9.79 4.37
C VAL A 14 2.21 -10.24 4.32
N ASN A 15 2.63 -10.98 5.34
CA ASN A 15 4.00 -11.49 5.41
C ASN A 15 4.31 -12.46 4.26
N PHE A 16 3.34 -13.28 3.85
CA PHE A 16 3.50 -14.18 2.71
C PHE A 16 3.70 -13.40 1.41
N VAL A 17 2.83 -12.43 1.10
CA VAL A 17 2.94 -11.62 -0.11
C VAL A 17 4.28 -10.89 -0.16
N PHE A 18 4.74 -10.33 0.96
CA PHE A 18 6.01 -9.60 1.00
C PHE A 18 7.22 -10.51 0.80
N ARG A 19 7.20 -11.74 1.34
CA ARG A 19 8.28 -12.72 1.10
C ARG A 19 8.31 -13.21 -0.35
N MET A 20 7.14 -13.34 -0.98
CA MET A 20 7.02 -13.81 -2.37
C MET A 20 7.26 -12.71 -3.40
N SER A 21 7.33 -11.44 -2.96
CA SER A 21 7.57 -10.31 -3.85
C SER A 21 9.08 -10.13 -4.07
N GLU A 22 9.54 -10.42 -5.28
CA GLU A 22 10.95 -10.24 -5.67
C GLU A 22 11.30 -8.79 -6.04
N GLY A 23 10.29 -7.93 -6.22
CA GLY A 23 10.44 -6.52 -6.57
C GLY A 23 9.89 -5.54 -5.52
N PRO A 24 9.92 -4.23 -5.83
CA PRO A 24 9.32 -3.21 -5.00
C PRO A 24 7.85 -3.52 -4.64
N VAL A 25 7.49 -3.31 -3.38
CA VAL A 25 6.12 -3.50 -2.89
C VAL A 25 5.55 -2.18 -2.42
N LEU A 26 4.45 -1.76 -3.03
CA LEU A 26 3.66 -0.62 -2.57
C LEU A 26 2.59 -1.12 -1.59
N ALA A 27 2.88 -0.98 -0.29
CA ALA A 27 1.95 -1.31 0.78
C ALA A 27 1.08 -0.09 1.10
N TYR A 28 -0.19 -0.15 0.74
CA TYR A 28 -1.18 0.87 1.03
C TYR A 28 -2.03 0.45 2.23
N PHE A 29 -1.99 1.25 3.29
CA PHE A 29 -2.70 1.04 4.53
C PHE A 29 -4.02 1.82 4.50
N SER A 30 -5.12 1.07 4.56
CA SER A 30 -6.49 1.55 4.54
C SER A 30 -7.17 1.37 5.90
N GLY A 31 -8.15 2.22 6.18
CA GLY A 31 -8.90 2.20 7.44
C GLY A 31 -10.40 2.20 7.16
N THR A 32 -11.15 1.56 8.06
CA THR A 32 -12.60 1.37 7.94
C THR A 32 -13.43 2.37 8.77
N TRP A 33 -12.79 3.32 9.45
CA TRP A 33 -13.50 4.31 10.25
C TRP A 33 -14.10 5.46 9.42
N PRO A 34 -15.21 6.09 9.88
CA PRO A 34 -15.97 7.05 9.10
C PRO A 34 -15.15 8.19 8.49
N LYS A 35 -14.17 8.73 9.24
CA LYS A 35 -13.32 9.85 8.79
C LYS A 35 -12.32 9.47 7.68
N ALA A 36 -11.96 8.19 7.52
CA ALA A 36 -11.00 7.76 6.50
C ALA A 36 -11.67 7.11 5.29
N ILE A 37 -12.94 6.69 5.36
CA ILE A 37 -13.62 5.99 4.24
C ILE A 37 -13.55 6.80 2.95
N GLU A 38 -13.84 8.11 2.99
CA GLU A 38 -13.83 8.95 1.80
C GLU A 38 -12.43 9.08 1.20
N ALA A 39 -11.44 9.39 2.03
CA ALA A 39 -10.03 9.50 1.63
C ALA A 39 -9.47 8.15 1.12
N CYS A 40 -9.82 7.05 1.78
CA CYS A 40 -9.41 5.70 1.38
C CYS A 40 -10.05 5.30 0.04
N ARG A 41 -11.30 5.69 -0.22
CA ARG A 41 -11.96 5.41 -1.51
C ARG A 41 -11.26 6.12 -2.67
N ALA A 42 -10.81 7.36 -2.46
CA ALA A 42 -10.00 8.07 -3.46
C ALA A 42 -8.65 7.36 -3.68
N MET A 43 -7.97 6.98 -2.60
CA MET A 43 -6.70 6.25 -2.65
C MET A 43 -6.83 4.86 -3.29
N ASP A 44 -7.93 4.15 -3.09
CA ASP A 44 -8.19 2.85 -3.72
C ASP A 44 -8.18 2.97 -5.26
N LEU A 45 -8.74 4.05 -5.80
CA LEU A 45 -8.72 4.33 -7.25
C LEU A 45 -7.32 4.67 -7.73
N VAL A 46 -6.56 5.44 -6.94
CA VAL A 46 -5.18 5.82 -7.25
C VAL A 46 -4.27 4.58 -7.26
N VAL A 47 -4.27 3.80 -6.19
CA VAL A 47 -3.44 2.60 -6.06
C VAL A 47 -3.84 1.56 -7.11
N GLY A 48 -5.13 1.43 -7.42
CA GLY A 48 -5.60 0.57 -8.51
C GLY A 48 -4.98 0.92 -9.87
N ARG A 49 -4.94 2.21 -10.22
CA ARG A 49 -4.30 2.68 -11.47
C ARG A 49 -2.79 2.45 -11.45
N ILE A 50 -2.13 2.78 -10.34
CA ILE A 50 -0.69 2.57 -10.17
C ILE A 50 -0.34 1.07 -10.31
N ALA A 51 -1.14 0.18 -9.74
CA ALA A 51 -0.95 -1.26 -9.85
C ALA A 51 -1.09 -1.77 -11.29
N GLU A 52 -1.92 -1.11 -12.12
CA GLU A 52 -2.03 -1.41 -13.55
C GLU A 52 -0.84 -0.86 -14.34
N GLU A 53 -0.45 0.40 -14.10
CA GLU A 53 0.68 1.06 -14.78
C GLU A 53 2.03 0.39 -14.48
N TYR A 54 2.23 -0.07 -13.26
CA TYR A 54 3.49 -0.63 -12.79
C TYR A 54 3.42 -2.15 -12.55
N ALA A 55 2.46 -2.85 -13.16
CA ALA A 55 2.20 -4.27 -12.93
C ALA A 55 3.44 -5.20 -13.10
N ASN A 56 4.41 -4.79 -13.91
CA ASN A 56 5.64 -5.55 -14.16
C ASN A 56 6.84 -5.10 -13.30
N LEU A 57 6.68 -4.01 -12.54
CA LEU A 57 7.76 -3.34 -11.80
C LEU A 57 7.51 -3.31 -10.30
N LEU A 58 6.24 -3.32 -9.85
CA LEU A 58 5.91 -3.30 -8.44
C LEU A 58 4.68 -4.15 -8.13
N THR A 59 4.66 -4.67 -6.90
CA THR A 59 3.49 -5.36 -6.34
C THR A 59 2.71 -4.41 -5.45
N ALA A 60 1.44 -4.18 -5.76
CA ALA A 60 0.57 -3.33 -4.94
C ALA A 60 -0.20 -4.20 -3.93
N VAL A 61 -0.16 -3.80 -2.66
CA VAL A 61 -0.81 -4.51 -1.56
C VAL A 61 -1.64 -3.54 -0.74
N LYS A 62 -2.95 -3.78 -0.64
CA LYS A 62 -3.87 -3.06 0.24
C LYS A 62 -4.00 -3.80 1.57
N ILE A 63 -3.58 -3.16 2.64
CA ILE A 63 -3.60 -3.67 4.00
C ILE A 63 -4.68 -2.92 4.77
N ASP A 64 -5.59 -3.65 5.40
CA ASP A 64 -6.55 -3.06 6.33
C ASP A 64 -5.93 -3.02 7.73
N ILE A 65 -5.78 -1.84 8.30
CA ILE A 65 -5.09 -1.67 9.58
C ILE A 65 -5.88 -2.19 10.78
N THR A 66 -7.19 -2.38 10.61
CA THR A 66 -8.04 -3.02 11.63
C THR A 66 -7.90 -4.54 11.60
N ARG A 67 -7.55 -5.11 10.45
CA ARG A 67 -7.39 -6.56 10.27
C ARG A 67 -5.93 -7.03 10.43
N CYS A 68 -4.99 -6.16 10.09
CA CYS A 68 -3.55 -6.44 10.10
C CYS A 68 -2.82 -5.50 11.08
N PRO A 69 -3.08 -5.59 12.40
CA PRO A 69 -2.47 -4.72 13.39
C PRO A 69 -0.96 -4.92 13.52
N GLU A 70 -0.44 -6.15 13.33
CA GLU A 70 0.99 -6.42 13.46
C GLU A 70 1.77 -5.77 12.32
N ALA A 71 1.29 -5.87 11.07
CA ALA A 71 1.86 -5.17 9.92
C ALA A 71 1.82 -3.65 10.13
N THR A 72 0.68 -3.12 10.59
CA THR A 72 0.51 -1.69 10.88
C THR A 72 1.55 -1.18 11.86
N LYS A 73 1.74 -1.91 12.97
CA LYS A 73 2.75 -1.60 13.99
C LYS A 73 4.17 -1.72 13.45
N ARG A 74 4.47 -2.80 12.71
CA ARG A 74 5.79 -3.07 12.12
C ARG A 74 6.27 -1.95 11.20
N TYR A 75 5.37 -1.36 10.43
CA TYR A 75 5.71 -0.28 9.49
C TYR A 75 5.54 1.12 10.06
N GLY A 76 5.09 1.24 11.32
CA GLY A 76 4.93 2.51 12.02
C GLY A 76 3.77 3.35 11.49
N VAL A 77 2.72 2.71 10.98
CA VAL A 77 1.56 3.40 10.41
C VAL A 77 0.63 3.83 11.55
N THR A 78 0.45 5.14 11.71
CA THR A 78 -0.38 5.73 12.79
C THR A 78 -1.79 6.10 12.33
N GLY A 79 -2.06 6.05 11.02
CA GLY A 79 -3.35 6.41 10.46
C GLY A 79 -3.49 5.99 9.01
N ALA A 80 -4.74 5.99 8.53
CA ALA A 80 -5.09 5.73 7.15
C ALA A 80 -5.78 6.95 6.52
N PRO A 81 -5.63 7.17 5.20
CA PRO A 81 -4.78 6.40 4.29
C PRO A 81 -3.28 6.68 4.49
N SER A 82 -2.44 5.67 4.32
CA SER A 82 -0.97 5.81 4.28
C SER A 82 -0.37 4.84 3.26
N VAL A 83 0.80 5.14 2.73
CA VAL A 83 1.54 4.28 1.80
C VAL A 83 2.96 4.07 2.29
N VAL A 84 3.46 2.85 2.12
CA VAL A 84 4.83 2.45 2.44
C VAL A 84 5.39 1.73 1.23
N LEU A 85 6.51 2.20 0.72
CA LEU A 85 7.25 1.52 -0.33
C LEU A 85 8.33 0.65 0.31
N LEU A 86 8.29 -0.63 -0.02
CA LEU A 86 9.31 -1.59 0.35
C LEU A 86 10.17 -1.89 -0.88
N LYS A 87 11.49 -1.95 -0.69
CA LYS A 87 12.47 -2.36 -1.70
C LYS A 87 13.50 -3.23 -1.01
N ASP A 88 13.79 -4.40 -1.57
CA ASP A 88 14.75 -5.37 -1.03
C ASP A 88 14.48 -5.74 0.45
N GLY A 89 13.20 -5.85 0.82
CA GLY A 89 12.77 -6.18 2.19
C GLY A 89 12.90 -5.04 3.22
N ALA A 90 13.39 -3.86 2.81
CA ALA A 90 13.51 -2.67 3.66
C ALA A 90 12.49 -1.59 3.25
N VAL A 91 12.19 -0.67 4.17
CA VAL A 91 11.35 0.48 3.86
C VAL A 91 12.16 1.51 3.09
N ALA A 92 11.83 1.69 1.80
CA ALA A 92 12.44 2.69 0.94
C ALA A 92 11.86 4.08 1.19
N ALA A 93 10.53 4.17 1.34
CA ALA A 93 9.84 5.44 1.51
C ALA A 93 8.49 5.27 2.21
N ARG A 94 7.99 6.35 2.82
CA ARG A 94 6.67 6.41 3.46
C ARG A 94 5.94 7.69 3.05
N GLY A 95 4.65 7.58 2.81
CA GLY A 95 3.74 8.70 2.60
C GLY A 95 2.55 8.57 3.54
N ALA A 96 2.25 9.63 4.29
CA ALA A 96 1.09 9.66 5.17
C ALA A 96 0.01 10.56 4.57
N GLY A 97 -1.26 10.15 4.69
CA GLY A 97 -2.40 10.89 4.16
C GLY A 97 -2.79 10.50 2.74
N ALA A 98 -3.83 11.15 2.24
CA ALA A 98 -4.34 10.92 0.89
C ALA A 98 -3.41 11.60 -0.12
N MET A 99 -3.04 10.87 -1.15
CA MET A 99 -2.19 11.32 -2.25
C MET A 99 -2.96 11.20 -3.56
N THR A 100 -2.71 12.14 -4.47
CA THR A 100 -3.17 12.07 -5.86
C THR A 100 -2.35 11.05 -6.64
N HIS A 101 -2.87 10.66 -7.81
CA HIS A 101 -2.15 9.76 -8.72
C HIS A 101 -0.77 10.29 -9.10
N THR A 102 -0.66 11.59 -9.35
CA THR A 102 0.61 12.24 -9.70
C THR A 102 1.60 12.15 -8.54
N GLU A 103 1.17 12.44 -7.32
CA GLU A 103 2.03 12.36 -6.13
C GLU A 103 2.51 10.94 -5.85
N VAL A 104 1.64 9.92 -5.97
CA VAL A 104 2.06 8.52 -5.82
C VAL A 104 3.05 8.15 -6.92
N ARG A 105 2.81 8.56 -8.16
CA ARG A 105 3.73 8.29 -9.28
C ARG A 105 5.10 8.92 -9.06
N ASP A 106 5.14 10.17 -8.60
CA ASP A 106 6.40 10.88 -8.35
C ASP A 106 7.13 10.29 -7.14
N PHE A 107 6.39 9.89 -6.10
CA PHE A 107 6.89 9.14 -4.95
C PHE A 107 7.56 7.82 -5.38
N LEU A 108 6.95 7.08 -6.32
CA LEU A 108 7.53 5.84 -6.85
C LEU A 108 8.76 6.12 -7.72
N ARG A 109 8.72 7.10 -8.63
CA ARG A 109 9.87 7.44 -9.49
C ARG A 109 11.13 7.82 -8.70
N ALA A 110 10.98 8.39 -7.51
CA ALA A 110 12.12 8.77 -6.68
C ALA A 110 12.83 7.56 -6.04
N HIS A 111 12.21 6.37 -6.03
CA HIS A 111 12.69 5.22 -5.24
C HIS A 111 12.75 3.89 -6.02
N ILE A 112 12.05 3.77 -7.15
CA ILE A 112 12.09 2.58 -8.00
C ILE A 112 13.21 2.69 -9.02
#